data_AF-A0A934EW21-F1
#
_entry.id   AF-A0A934EW21-F1
#
_cell.length_a   1.000
_cell.length_b   1.000
_cell.length_c   1.000
_cell.angle_alpha   90.00
_cell.angle_beta   90.00
_cell.angle_gamma   90.00
#
_symmetry.space_group_name_H-M   'P 1'
#
loop_
_entity.id
_entity.type
_entity.pdbx_description
1 polymer ?
#
loop_
_entity_poly.entity_id
_entity_poly.type
_entity_poly.pdbx_seq_one_letter_code
_entity_poly.pdbx_strand_id
1 'polypeptide(L)'
;MARKMKYVWLGFVVAIAFYSNFNAVFAGPAWSIEGEYFEGCTCNPGCPCLFGSEPTHNKTCKIAGVFHIQKGSYGQYSLDGQ
;
A
#
# COMPACT_ATOMS: atom_id res chain seq x y z
N MET A 1 -8.47 51.44 -5.33
CA MET A 1 -7.40 50.43 -5.10
C MET A 1 -7.91 49.14 -4.45
N ALA A 2 -8.78 49.20 -3.42
CA ALA A 2 -9.30 48.02 -2.70
C ALA A 2 -10.04 46.96 -3.55
N ARG A 3 -10.70 47.36 -4.66
CA ARG A 3 -11.47 46.44 -5.51
C ARG A 3 -10.58 45.46 -6.30
N LYS A 4 -9.41 45.92 -6.79
CA LYS A 4 -8.42 45.04 -7.47
C LYS A 4 -7.82 44.02 -6.50
N MET A 5 -7.52 44.44 -5.27
CA MET A 5 -7.04 43.55 -4.21
C MET A 5 -8.04 42.43 -3.92
N LYS A 6 -9.34 42.75 -3.91
CA LYS A 6 -10.42 41.77 -3.71
C LYS A 6 -10.47 40.68 -4.79
N TYR A 7 -10.29 41.04 -6.07
CA TYR A 7 -10.28 40.07 -7.18
C TYR A 7 -9.01 39.21 -7.21
N VAL A 8 -7.85 39.77 -6.85
CA VAL A 8 -6.60 39.01 -6.72
C VAL A 8 -6.72 37.96 -5.62
N TRP A 9 -7.30 38.33 -4.48
CA TRP A 9 -7.56 37.40 -3.39
C TRP A 9 -8.56 36.31 -3.76
N LEU A 10 -9.63 36.68 -4.48
CA LEU A 10 -10.61 35.71 -4.99
C LEU A 10 -9.97 34.70 -5.94
N GLY A 11 -9.12 35.16 -6.87
CA GLY A 11 -8.42 34.29 -7.81
C GLY A 11 -7.47 33.31 -7.13
N PHE A 12 -6.78 33.75 -6.07
CA PHE A 12 -5.87 32.90 -5.30
C PHE A 12 -6.62 31.80 -4.51
N VAL A 13 -7.75 32.15 -3.89
CA VAL A 13 -8.61 31.18 -3.19
C VAL A 13 -9.18 30.14 -4.15
N VAL A 14 -9.64 30.57 -5.33
CA VAL A 14 -10.15 29.65 -6.37
C VAL A 14 -9.04 28.72 -6.86
N ALA A 15 -7.82 29.22 -7.08
CA ALA A 15 -6.69 28.41 -7.51
C ALA A 15 -6.29 27.35 -6.47
N ILE A 16 -6.24 27.71 -5.18
CA ILE A 16 -5.97 26.77 -4.08
C ILE A 16 -7.06 25.69 -4.00
N ALA A 17 -8.33 26.10 -4.05
CA ALA A 17 -9.44 25.16 -4.04
C ALA A 17 -9.32 24.17 -5.22
N PHE A 18 -9.03 24.66 -6.42
CA PHE A 18 -8.84 23.82 -7.60
C PHE A 18 -7.67 22.82 -7.42
N TYR A 19 -6.52 23.29 -6.92
CA TYR A 19 -5.34 22.45 -6.69
C TYR A 19 -5.57 21.35 -5.63
N SER A 20 -6.33 21.65 -4.57
CA SER A 20 -6.67 20.68 -3.53
C SER A 20 -7.59 19.56 -4.04
N ASN A 21 -8.54 19.89 -4.93
CA ASN A 21 -9.45 18.90 -5.51
C ASN A 21 -8.74 17.92 -6.45
N PHE A 22 -7.71 18.35 -7.18
CA PHE A 22 -6.96 17.46 -8.07
C PHE A 22 -6.22 16.34 -7.35
N ASN A 23 -5.68 16.59 -6.15
CA ASN A 23 -4.91 15.57 -5.41
C ASN A 23 -5.79 14.40 -4.96
N ALA A 24 -7.04 14.66 -4.59
CA ALA A 24 -7.98 13.62 -4.16
C ALA A 24 -8.43 12.70 -5.31
N VAL A 25 -8.43 13.19 -6.55
CA VAL A 25 -8.83 12.40 -7.73
C VAL A 25 -7.76 11.37 -8.13
N PHE A 26 -6.49 11.61 -7.81
CA PHE A 26 -5.37 10.75 -8.22
C PHE A 26 -4.87 9.82 -7.10
N ALA A 27 -5.39 9.97 -5.88
CA ALA A 27 -5.10 9.03 -4.81
C ALA A 27 -5.83 7.71 -5.06
N GLY A 28 -5.08 6.60 -5.14
CA GLY A 28 -5.66 5.26 -5.12
C GLY A 28 -6.42 5.02 -3.81
N PRO A 29 -7.29 4.00 -3.75
CA PRO A 29 -7.99 3.65 -2.52
C PRO A 29 -7.01 3.46 -1.37
N ALA A 30 -7.29 4.07 -0.22
CA ALA A 30 -6.50 3.83 0.99
C ALA A 30 -6.54 2.33 1.31
N TRP A 31 -5.37 1.73 1.59
CA TRP A 31 -5.27 0.28 1.79
C TRP A 31 -4.36 -0.04 2.98
N SER A 32 -4.70 -1.11 3.71
CA SER A 32 -3.87 -1.67 4.78
C SER A 32 -4.30 -3.09 5.12
N ILE A 33 -3.37 -3.92 5.60
CA ILE A 33 -3.66 -5.25 6.17
C ILE A 33 -2.80 -5.48 7.42
N GLU A 34 -3.35 -6.20 8.38
CA GLU A 34 -2.73 -6.69 9.60
C GLU A 34 -3.11 -8.17 9.74
N GLY A 35 -2.13 -9.02 10.03
CA GLY A 35 -2.36 -10.46 10.13
C GLY A 35 -1.08 -11.26 10.15
N GLU A 36 -1.20 -12.54 9.82
CA GLU A 36 -0.12 -13.50 9.88
C GLU A 36 0.31 -13.94 8.48
N TYR A 37 1.61 -14.10 8.31
CA TYR A 37 2.20 -14.68 7.12
C TYR A 37 2.82 -16.03 7.46
N PHE A 38 2.45 -17.05 6.71
CA PHE A 38 3.04 -18.37 6.81
C PHE A 38 3.57 -18.77 5.44
N GLU A 39 4.79 -19.27 5.41
CA GLU A 39 5.37 -19.83 4.20
C GLU A 39 6.06 -21.16 4.46
N GLY A 40 5.99 -22.03 3.45
CA GLY A 40 6.74 -23.26 3.36
C GLY A 40 7.64 -23.21 2.13
N CYS A 41 8.90 -23.64 2.29
CA CYS A 41 9.86 -23.75 1.21
C CYS A 41 10.28 -25.22 1.03
N THR A 42 10.74 -25.60 -0.17
CA THR A 42 11.29 -26.95 -0.43
C THR A 42 12.67 -27.21 0.19
N CYS A 43 13.22 -26.28 0.95
CA CYS A 43 14.54 -26.43 1.57
C CYS A 43 14.46 -27.19 2.92
N ASN A 44 15.62 -27.61 3.44
CA ASN A 44 15.73 -28.16 4.78
C ASN A 44 15.30 -27.13 5.85
N PRO A 45 14.93 -27.58 7.07
CA PRO A 45 14.56 -26.69 8.17
C PRO A 45 15.58 -25.58 8.43
N GLY A 46 15.07 -24.40 8.79
CA GLY A 46 15.87 -23.17 8.92
C GLY A 46 16.03 -22.37 7.62
N CYS A 47 15.52 -22.89 6.49
CA CYS A 47 15.50 -22.31 5.14
C CYS A 47 16.59 -21.23 4.91
N PRO A 48 17.80 -21.61 4.47
CA PRO A 48 18.94 -20.69 4.33
C PRO A 48 18.69 -19.52 3.36
N CYS A 49 17.70 -19.67 2.46
CA CYS A 49 17.26 -18.62 1.55
C CYS A 49 16.78 -17.34 2.26
N LEU A 50 16.22 -17.47 3.47
CA LEU A 50 15.81 -16.32 4.29
C LEU A 50 16.99 -15.41 4.67
N PHE A 51 18.20 -15.96 4.66
CA PHE A 51 19.44 -15.25 4.97
C PHE A 51 20.31 -15.03 3.73
N GLY A 52 19.73 -15.18 2.52
CA GLY A 52 20.42 -14.95 1.25
C GLY A 52 21.38 -16.06 0.80
N SER A 53 21.34 -17.23 1.44
CA SER A 53 22.18 -18.37 1.08
C SER A 53 21.50 -19.28 0.05
N GLU A 54 22.30 -20.15 -0.60
CA GLU A 54 21.80 -21.04 -1.65
C GLU A 54 20.72 -22.04 -1.15
N PRO A 55 19.75 -22.41 -2.01
CA PRO A 55 18.76 -23.43 -1.68
C PRO A 55 19.38 -24.81 -1.45
N THR A 56 18.82 -25.58 -0.51
CA THR A 56 19.40 -26.88 -0.13
C THR A 56 19.13 -28.01 -1.13
N HIS A 57 18.18 -27.82 -2.04
CA HIS A 57 17.78 -28.83 -3.02
C HIS A 57 17.76 -28.23 -4.43
N ASN A 58 18.35 -28.95 -5.40
CA ASN A 58 18.28 -28.66 -6.83
C ASN A 58 18.60 -27.20 -7.22
N LYS A 59 19.39 -26.48 -6.40
CA LYS A 59 19.71 -25.05 -6.56
C LYS A 59 18.49 -24.14 -6.76
N THR A 60 17.31 -24.59 -6.35
CA THR A 60 16.04 -23.89 -6.58
C THR A 60 15.21 -23.90 -5.30
N CYS A 61 14.78 -22.74 -4.85
CA CYS A 61 13.82 -22.62 -3.76
C CYS A 61 12.42 -22.45 -4.35
N LYS A 62 11.50 -23.38 -4.05
CA LYS A 62 10.07 -23.22 -4.36
C LYS A 62 9.35 -22.88 -3.07
N ILE A 63 8.59 -21.79 -3.09
CA ILE A 63 7.89 -21.24 -1.93
C ILE A 63 6.39 -21.37 -2.16
N ALA A 64 5.67 -21.81 -1.14
CA ALA A 64 4.24 -21.66 -1.02
C ALA A 64 3.97 -20.78 0.20
N GLY A 65 3.35 -19.62 -0.01
CA GLY A 65 2.99 -18.66 1.02
C GLY A 65 1.48 -18.56 1.18
N VAL A 66 1.03 -18.30 2.40
CA VAL A 66 -0.35 -18.02 2.78
C VAL A 66 -0.32 -16.81 3.71
N PHE A 67 -1.23 -15.88 3.47
CA PHE A 67 -1.53 -14.80 4.40
C PHE A 67 -2.91 -15.04 4.98
N HIS A 68 -3.03 -14.90 6.29
CA HIS A 68 -4.32 -14.79 6.95
C HIS A 68 -4.51 -13.35 7.43
N ILE A 69 -5.50 -12.66 6.85
CA ILE A 69 -5.77 -11.27 7.16
C ILE A 69 -6.69 -11.22 8.38
N GLN A 70 -6.18 -10.69 9.50
CA GLN A 70 -7.00 -10.48 10.69
C GLN A 70 -7.80 -9.19 10.59
N LYS A 71 -7.16 -8.12 10.10
CA LYS A 71 -7.81 -6.83 9.80
C LYS A 71 -7.28 -6.26 8.50
N GLY A 72 -8.13 -5.67 7.68
CA GLY A 72 -7.68 -5.01 6.47
C GLY A 72 -8.77 -4.25 5.72
N SER A 73 -8.33 -3.33 4.87
CA SER A 73 -9.21 -2.53 4.04
C SER A 73 -8.58 -2.20 2.70
N TYR A 74 -9.44 -2.10 1.69
CA TYR A 74 -9.13 -1.52 0.40
C TYR A 74 -10.24 -0.53 0.03
N GLY A 75 -9.99 0.75 0.27
CA GLY A 75 -10.99 1.81 0.18
C GLY A 75 -12.17 1.55 1.11
N GLN A 76 -13.32 1.21 0.54
CA GLN A 76 -14.57 0.94 1.26
C GLN A 76 -14.79 -0.56 1.53
N TYR A 77 -13.92 -1.43 0.99
CA TYR A 77 -14.06 -2.88 1.12
C TYR A 77 -13.26 -3.39 2.32
N SER A 78 -13.90 -4.14 3.20
CA SER A 78 -13.22 -4.88 4.28
C SER A 78 -12.55 -6.13 3.71
N LEU A 79 -11.35 -6.42 4.19
CA LEU A 79 -10.58 -7.63 3.91
C LEU A 79 -10.43 -8.50 5.18
N ASP A 80 -11.23 -8.23 6.21
CA ASP A 80 -11.11 -8.91 7.50
C ASP A 80 -11.43 -10.40 7.35
N GLY A 81 -10.61 -11.25 7.99
CA GLY A 81 -10.80 -12.70 8.04
C GLY A 81 -10.54 -13.45 6.73
N GLN A 82 -9.93 -12.82 5.72
CA GLN A 82 -9.53 -13.47 4.47
C GLN A 82 -8.31 -14.38 4.64
#